data_AF-A0A7J6Q088-F1
#
_entry.id   AF-A0A7J6Q088-F1
#
_cell.length_a   1.000
_cell.length_b   1.000
_cell.length_c   1.000
_cell.angle_alpha   90.00
_cell.angle_beta   90.00
_cell.angle_gamma   90.00
#
_symmetry.space_group_name_H-M   'P 1'
#
loop_
_entity.id
_entity.type
_entity.pdbx_description
1 polymer ?
#
loop_
_entity_poly.entity_id
_entity_poly.type
_entity_poly.pdbx_seq_one_letter_code
_entity_poly.pdbx_strand_id
1 'polypeptide(L)'
;MKAFLQDGLVKEWQLQAGASQFEETPWCKFTGDKDSSDEILCKRVNMVMPIPKIPMCADETRVIVYYWLRMEKDGSILLQSLSQSLDAPFCTHFTNAERAVFRDAKDENGKDCVVM
;
A
#
# COMPACT_ATOMS: atom_id res chain seq x y z
N MET A 1 -1.36 -12.68 -5.96
CA MET A 1 -2.08 -11.59 -6.65
C MET A 1 -3.59 -11.55 -6.40
N LYS A 2 -4.31 -12.69 -6.45
CA LYS A 2 -5.77 -12.73 -6.22
C LYS A 2 -6.22 -12.00 -4.94
N ALA A 3 -5.54 -12.22 -3.82
CA ALA A 3 -5.81 -11.56 -2.54
C ALA A 3 -5.80 -10.02 -2.60
N PHE A 4 -4.90 -9.43 -3.40
CA PHE A 4 -4.85 -7.98 -3.59
C PHE A 4 -5.99 -7.45 -4.46
N LEU A 5 -6.43 -8.22 -5.46
CA LEU A 5 -7.39 -7.76 -6.47
C LEU A 5 -8.85 -8.04 -6.11
N GLN A 6 -9.12 -9.14 -5.40
CA GLN A 6 -10.48 -9.62 -5.13
C GLN A 6 -10.84 -9.58 -3.64
N ASP A 7 -9.87 -9.86 -2.76
CA ASP A 7 -10.15 -10.13 -1.34
C ASP A 7 -9.95 -8.90 -0.45
N GLY A 8 -9.75 -7.71 -1.03
CA GLY A 8 -9.67 -6.46 -0.28
C GLY A 8 -8.46 -6.35 0.67
N LEU A 9 -7.39 -7.13 0.45
CA LEU A 9 -6.25 -7.23 1.38
C LEU A 9 -5.69 -5.89 1.85
N VAL A 10 -5.56 -4.90 0.95
CA VAL A 10 -5.07 -3.55 1.31
C VAL A 10 -6.02 -2.85 2.27
N LYS A 11 -7.32 -2.97 2.05
CA LYS A 11 -8.33 -2.38 2.94
C LYS A 11 -8.29 -3.03 4.32
N GLU A 12 -8.30 -4.37 4.38
CA GLU A 12 -8.21 -5.10 5.65
C GLU A 12 -6.94 -4.77 6.43
N TRP A 13 -5.79 -4.69 5.75
CA TRP A 13 -4.54 -4.29 6.36
C TRP A 13 -4.63 -2.88 6.97
N GLN A 14 -5.21 -1.91 6.26
CA GLN A 14 -5.37 -0.55 6.78
C GLN A 14 -6.37 -0.48 7.94
N LEU A 15 -7.48 -1.21 7.87
CA LEU A 15 -8.45 -1.30 8.96
C LEU A 15 -7.82 -1.87 10.24
N GLN A 16 -6.96 -2.90 10.10
CA GLN A 16 -6.18 -3.44 11.22
C GLN A 16 -5.17 -2.43 11.80
N ALA A 17 -4.67 -1.51 10.98
CA ALA A 17 -3.82 -0.40 11.43
C ALA A 17 -4.62 0.75 12.08
N GLY A 18 -5.96 0.61 12.20
CA GLY A 18 -6.85 1.60 12.81
C GLY A 18 -7.41 2.63 11.84
N ALA A 19 -7.27 2.42 10.52
CA ALA A 19 -7.87 3.32 9.52
C ALA A 19 -9.39 3.36 9.63
N SER A 20 -9.97 4.52 9.33
CA SER A 20 -11.42 4.72 9.23
C SER A 20 -11.78 5.57 8.01
N GLN A 21 -13.09 5.76 7.76
CA GLN A 21 -13.62 6.55 6.63
C GLN A 21 -12.96 6.20 5.28
N PHE A 22 -12.93 4.90 5.00
CA PHE A 22 -12.15 4.33 3.92
C PHE A 22 -12.88 4.45 2.57
N GLU A 23 -12.31 5.21 1.64
CA GLU A 23 -12.77 5.38 0.26
C GLU A 23 -11.67 4.94 -0.70
N GLU A 24 -11.98 4.06 -1.64
CA GLU A 24 -10.98 3.51 -2.56
C GLU A 24 -11.45 3.44 -4.00
N THR A 25 -10.51 3.61 -4.93
CA THR A 25 -10.76 3.33 -6.35
C THR A 25 -10.55 1.84 -6.63
N PRO A 26 -11.18 1.27 -7.68
CA PRO A 26 -10.77 -0.03 -8.20
C PRO A 26 -9.30 -0.02 -8.63
N TRP A 27 -8.68 -1.20 -8.68
CA TRP A 27 -7.40 -1.36 -9.36
C TRP A 27 -7.58 -1.12 -10.85
N CYS A 28 -6.76 -0.24 -11.43
CA CYS A 28 -6.76 0.05 -12.87
C CYS A 28 -5.33 0.01 -13.40
N LYS A 29 -5.17 -0.19 -14.72
CA LYS A 29 -3.84 -0.13 -15.35
C LYS A 29 -3.28 1.29 -15.22
N PHE A 30 -1.99 1.40 -14.93
CA PHE A 30 -1.30 2.68 -14.96
C PHE A 30 -1.19 3.16 -16.43
N THR A 31 -1.77 4.32 -16.76
CA THR A 31 -1.84 4.83 -18.14
C THR A 31 -0.79 5.90 -18.44
N GLY A 32 0.27 5.98 -17.63
CA GLY A 32 1.08 7.19 -17.49
C GLY A 32 2.36 7.31 -18.32
N ASP A 33 2.84 6.26 -19.01
CA ASP A 33 4.10 6.39 -19.74
C ASP A 33 4.26 5.37 -20.88
N LYS A 34 5.04 5.71 -21.91
CA LYS A 34 5.35 4.81 -23.03
C LYS A 34 6.19 3.59 -22.63
N ASP A 35 6.69 3.57 -21.39
CA ASP A 35 7.41 2.48 -20.74
C ASP A 35 6.61 1.78 -19.62
N SER A 36 5.35 2.16 -19.41
CA SER A 36 4.49 1.51 -18.44
C SER A 36 4.08 0.13 -18.97
N SER A 37 4.87 -0.89 -18.62
CA SER A 37 4.52 -2.30 -18.82
C SER A 37 3.05 -2.53 -18.49
N ASP A 38 2.33 -3.25 -19.35
CA ASP A 38 0.91 -3.63 -19.23
C ASP A 38 0.50 -4.31 -17.91
N GLU A 39 1.44 -4.43 -16.96
CA GLU A 39 1.46 -5.27 -15.78
C GLU A 39 1.39 -4.47 -14.46
N ILE A 40 1.48 -3.13 -14.49
CA ILE A 40 1.35 -2.30 -13.29
C ILE A 40 -0.10 -1.88 -13.08
N LEU A 41 -0.65 -2.25 -11.94
CA LEU A 41 -1.96 -1.83 -11.47
C LEU A 41 -1.81 -0.72 -10.44
N CYS A 42 -2.58 0.34 -10.58
CA CYS A 42 -2.64 1.45 -9.64
C CYS A 42 -4.00 1.56 -8.96
N LYS A 43 -3.99 2.11 -7.75
CA LYS A 43 -5.18 2.38 -6.95
C LYS A 43 -4.94 3.56 -6.03
N ARG A 44 -5.97 4.36 -5.79
CA ARG A 44 -5.96 5.42 -4.78
C ARG A 44 -6.87 5.04 -3.62
N VAL A 45 -6.41 5.33 -2.41
CA VAL A 45 -7.16 5.20 -1.18
C VAL A 45 -7.16 6.54 -0.46
N ASN A 46 -8.33 6.99 -0.02
CA ASN A 46 -8.49 8.06 0.97
C ASN A 46 -8.96 7.41 2.27
N MET A 47 -8.34 7.78 3.39
CA MET A 47 -8.71 7.26 4.70
C MET A 47 -8.37 8.26 5.80
N VAL A 48 -8.89 8.03 7.00
CA VAL A 48 -8.49 8.73 8.22
C VAL A 48 -7.65 7.77 9.06
N MET A 49 -6.46 8.22 9.46
CA MET A 49 -5.52 7.45 10.28
C MET A 49 -5.36 8.09 11.66
N PRO A 50 -5.28 7.29 12.74
CA PRO A 50 -4.93 7.80 14.06
C PRO A 50 -3.49 8.32 14.06
N ILE A 51 -3.26 9.47 14.70
CA ILE A 51 -1.90 9.97 14.97
C ILE A 51 -1.49 9.46 16.36
N PRO A 52 -0.28 8.91 16.54
CA PRO A 52 0.26 8.63 17.86
C PRO A 52 0.15 9.87 18.76
N LYS A 53 -0.24 9.70 20.03
CA LYS A 53 -0.43 10.83 20.95
C LYS A 53 0.88 11.58 21.17
N ILE A 54 0.99 12.72 20.50
CA ILE A 54 2.10 13.66 20.59
C ILE A 54 1.52 15.00 21.06
N PRO A 55 2.16 15.72 22.01
CA PRO A 55 1.67 17.03 22.44
C PRO A 55 1.47 17.97 21.25
N MET A 56 0.31 18.64 21.19
CA MET A 56 -0.07 19.62 20.15
C MET A 56 -0.43 19.06 18.77
N CYS A 57 -0.55 17.73 18.61
CA CYS A 57 -1.07 17.12 17.37
C CYS A 57 -2.59 16.88 17.45
N ALA A 58 -3.25 16.85 16.30
CA ALA A 58 -4.59 16.25 16.19
C ALA A 58 -4.53 14.75 16.54
N ASP A 59 -5.65 14.17 16.97
CA ASP A 59 -5.73 12.73 17.26
C ASP A 59 -5.78 11.87 15.98
N GLU A 60 -6.12 12.49 14.84
CA GLU A 60 -6.27 11.83 13.56
C GLU A 60 -5.84 12.74 12.39
N THR A 61 -5.53 12.14 11.25
CA THR A 61 -5.22 12.86 10.01
C THR A 61 -5.86 12.18 8.82
N ARG A 62 -6.30 12.97 7.84
CA ARG A 62 -6.67 12.44 6.53
C ARG A 62 -5.41 12.05 5.77
N VAL A 63 -5.43 10.89 5.14
CA VAL A 63 -4.34 10.34 4.37
C VAL A 63 -4.83 9.97 2.98
N ILE A 64 -4.09 10.40 1.96
CA ILE A 64 -4.22 9.89 0.59
C ILE A 64 -3.07 8.94 0.34
N VAL A 65 -3.36 7.73 -0.11
CA VAL A 65 -2.35 6.73 -0.50
C VAL A 65 -2.54 6.34 -1.95
N TYR A 66 -1.46 6.44 -2.73
CA TYR A 66 -1.36 5.89 -4.07
C TYR A 66 -0.61 4.58 -3.99
N TYR A 67 -1.19 3.52 -4.54
CA TYR A 67 -0.58 2.21 -4.63
C TYR A 67 -0.23 1.87 -6.08
N TRP A 68 0.91 1.21 -6.26
CA TRP A 68 1.30 0.54 -7.49
C TRP A 68 1.64 -0.91 -7.18
N LEU A 69 1.01 -1.83 -7.90
CA LEU A 69 1.08 -3.26 -7.69
C LEU A 69 1.50 -3.94 -8.99
N ARG A 70 2.53 -4.78 -8.92
CA ARG A 70 2.99 -5.56 -10.07
C ARG A 70 3.52 -6.92 -9.66
N MET A 71 3.52 -7.85 -10.62
CA MET A 71 4.26 -9.10 -10.52
C MET A 71 5.64 -8.89 -11.14
N GLU A 72 6.68 -9.34 -10.46
CA GLU A 72 8.05 -9.33 -10.97
C GLU A 72 8.35 -10.61 -11.77
N LYS A 73 9.41 -10.57 -12.59
CA LYS A 73 9.83 -11.72 -13.41
C LYS A 73 10.22 -12.96 -12.60
N ASP A 74 10.65 -12.75 -11.35
CA ASP A 74 11.00 -13.83 -10.41
C ASP A 74 9.77 -14.42 -9.69
N GLY A 75 8.55 -13.99 -10.04
CA GLY A 75 7.31 -14.42 -9.41
C GLY A 75 6.99 -13.69 -8.11
N SER A 76 7.82 -12.75 -7.66
CA SER A 76 7.53 -11.94 -6.48
C SER A 76 6.48 -10.87 -6.76
N ILE A 77 5.74 -10.48 -5.72
CA ILE A 77 4.76 -9.39 -5.81
C ILE A 77 5.37 -8.15 -5.21
N LEU A 78 5.38 -7.06 -5.99
CA LEU A 78 5.80 -5.75 -5.52
C LEU A 78 4.57 -4.86 -5.29
N LEU A 79 4.43 -4.35 -4.06
CA LEU A 79 3.47 -3.29 -3.73
C LEU A 79 4.26 -2.05 -3.29
N GLN A 80 4.17 -1.00 -4.08
CA GLN A 80 4.70 0.32 -3.73
C GLN A 80 3.56 1.22 -3.29
N SER A 81 3.84 2.08 -2.31
CA SER A 81 2.89 3.10 -1.87
C SER A 81 3.56 4.47 -1.78
N LEU A 82 2.78 5.51 -2.02
CA LEU A 82 3.11 6.88 -1.70
C LEU A 82 1.94 7.46 -0.91
N SER A 83 2.20 7.89 0.32
CA SER A 83 1.19 8.43 1.21
C SER A 83 1.45 9.89 1.56
N GLN A 84 0.35 10.63 1.66
CA GLN A 84 0.30 12.05 1.97
C GLN A 84 -0.68 12.25 3.10
N SER A 85 -0.18 12.67 4.27
CA SER A 85 -1.03 13.19 5.33
C SER A 85 -1.49 14.59 4.94
N LEU A 86 -2.71 14.99 5.28
CA LEU A 86 -3.24 16.31 4.90
C LEU A 86 -3.30 17.29 6.06
N ASP A 87 -3.42 16.77 7.29
CA ASP A 87 -3.67 17.61 8.47
C ASP A 87 -2.64 17.39 9.60
N ALA A 88 -1.69 16.48 9.39
CA ALA A 88 -0.61 16.27 10.34
C ALA A 88 0.37 17.47 10.35
N PRO A 89 1.05 17.75 11.46
CA PRO A 89 2.07 18.80 11.49
C PRO A 89 3.11 18.60 10.38
N PHE A 90 3.46 19.68 9.70
CA PHE A 90 4.44 19.69 8.60
C PHE A 90 4.06 18.82 7.39
N CYS A 91 2.80 18.43 7.23
CA CYS A 91 2.35 17.56 6.14
C CYS A 91 2.67 18.08 4.72
N THR A 92 2.87 19.38 4.55
CA THR A 92 3.28 20.00 3.28
C THR A 92 4.76 19.81 2.95
N HIS A 93 5.57 19.31 3.90
CA HIS A 93 7.02 19.19 3.77
C HIS A 93 7.52 17.75 3.59
N PHE A 94 6.64 16.75 3.72
CA PHE A 94 7.02 15.36 3.57
C PHE A 94 5.95 14.55 2.85
N THR A 95 6.41 13.44 2.27
CA THR A 95 5.57 12.34 1.79
C THR A 95 6.26 11.05 2.18
N ASN A 96 5.50 10.00 2.45
CA ASN A 96 6.06 8.72 2.83
C ASN A 96 5.94 7.75 1.64
N ALA A 97 7.07 7.23 1.19
CA ALA A 97 7.13 6.20 0.16
C ALA A 97 7.52 4.87 0.80
N GLU A 98 6.74 3.82 0.55
CA GLU A 98 7.03 2.48 1.07
C GLU A 98 7.07 1.47 -0.07
N ARG A 99 7.81 0.39 0.17
CA ARG A 99 7.96 -0.72 -0.77
C ARG A 99 7.88 -2.03 -0.02
N ALA A 100 6.81 -2.77 -0.25
CA ALA A 100 6.63 -4.13 0.24
C ALA A 100 6.91 -5.13 -0.89
N VAL A 101 7.78 -6.11 -0.61
CA VAL A 101 8.12 -7.19 -1.54
C VAL A 101 7.68 -8.51 -0.92
N PHE A 102 6.75 -9.20 -1.57
CA PHE A 102 6.26 -10.50 -1.13
C PHE A 102 6.92 -11.58 -1.98
N ARG A 103 7.62 -12.50 -1.31
CA ARG A 103 8.35 -13.61 -1.92
C ARG A 103 8.01 -14.88 -1.18
N ASP A 104 8.12 -16.01 -1.87
CA ASP A 104 8.05 -17.31 -1.20
C ASP A 104 9.14 -17.40 -0.14
N ALA A 105 8.75 -17.76 1.07
CA ALA A 105 9.69 -17.97 2.15
C ALA A 105 10.46 -19.26 1.86
N LYS A 106 11.77 -19.13 1.59
CA LYS A 106 12.69 -20.25 1.48
C LYS A 106 13.52 -20.38 2.76
N ASP A 107 13.75 -21.60 3.22
CA ASP A 107 14.60 -21.87 4.38
C ASP A 107 16.08 -21.71 4.01
N GLU A 108 16.96 -21.89 5.01
CA GLU A 108 18.41 -21.86 4.83
C GLU A 108 18.95 -22.88 3.81
N ASN A 109 18.13 -23.87 3.43
CA ASN A 109 18.46 -24.91 2.45
C ASN A 109 17.70 -24.74 1.11
N GLY A 110 17.01 -23.61 0.92
CA GLY A 110 16.27 -23.30 -0.30
C GLY A 110 14.94 -24.05 -0.47
N LYS A 111 14.41 -24.68 0.59
CA LYS A 111 13.09 -25.35 0.58
C LYS A 111 12.00 -24.38 1.04
N ASP A 112 10.76 -24.62 0.62
CA ASP A 112 9.63 -23.80 1.04
C ASP A 112 9.40 -23.90 2.55
N CYS A 113 9.50 -22.76 3.26
CA CYS A 113 9.26 -22.65 4.70
C CYS A 113 7.80 -22.88 5.07
N VAL A 114 6.87 -22.71 4.13
CA VAL A 114 5.43 -22.87 4.35
C VAL A 114 4.88 -23.72 3.21
N VAL A 115 4.62 -24.99 3.49
CA VAL A 115 3.83 -25.85 2.62
C VAL A 115 2.38 -25.62 3.00
N MET A 116 1.62 -24.90 2.16
CA MET A 116 0.15 -24.85 2.28
C MET A 116 -0.48 -26.09 1.65
#